data_AF-A0A968WF48-F1
#
_entry.id   AF-A0A968WF48-F1
#
_cell.length_a   1.000
_cell.length_b   1.000
_cell.length_c   1.000
_cell.angle_alpha   90.00
_cell.angle_beta   90.00
_cell.angle_gamma   90.00
#
_symmetry.space_group_name_H-M   'P 1'
#
loop_
_entity.id
_entity.type
_entity.pdbx_description
1 polymer ?
#
loop_
_entity_poly.entity_id
_entity_poly.type
_entity_poly.pdbx_seq_one_letter_code
_entity_poly.pdbx_strand_id
1 'polypeptide(L)'
;MIRYSLLRRFIPVAILCSLSVLGFAQADSTSIPFVAYWSKGDTYTFRVTKLKKQWRSDQQTKDDSSSYTASFLVMDSTESSYRIKWSFKMNVIADFGLPAEARQMLSKYENNEIIYRTNELGEFVEIENWEALSKDMRDMYREVIDMIAKDRKVDKQLLNSTMQPFIEAFQSKEAVEQLAFKELQLFHFPFGVEFNVSDTLQYEEELPNMFGGAPIKGISHLFFNDVDVSNYYCSFTRTMRLDPDDTRTMLTDLFRKMKLNDKDFQQALGSSKVDINDTKRI
;
A
#
# COMPACT_ATOMS: atom_id res chain seq x y z
N MET A 1 -53.04 50.11 -59.23
CA MET A 1 -51.75 50.81 -59.02
C MET A 1 -51.60 51.04 -57.52
N ILE A 2 -50.39 50.91 -56.94
CA ILE A 2 -50.03 50.72 -55.50
C ILE A 2 -49.69 49.23 -55.23
N ARG A 3 -48.47 48.80 -55.57
CA ARG A 3 -47.20 48.80 -54.81
C ARG A 3 -47.09 47.65 -53.79
N TYR A 4 -46.61 46.52 -54.31
CA TYR A 4 -45.87 45.50 -53.57
C TYR A 4 -44.53 46.09 -53.11
N SER A 5 -44.29 46.15 -51.79
CA SER A 5 -42.98 45.89 -51.19
C SER A 5 -43.10 46.05 -49.68
N LEU A 6 -42.60 45.06 -48.93
CA LEU A 6 -42.05 45.14 -47.56
C LEU A 6 -42.06 43.78 -46.82
N LEU A 7 -42.32 42.66 -47.49
CA LEU A 7 -41.98 41.32 -46.97
C LEU A 7 -40.71 40.79 -47.63
N ARG A 8 -39.54 41.39 -47.36
CA ARG A 8 -38.26 40.79 -47.78
C ARG A 8 -37.02 41.29 -47.04
N ARG A 9 -37.08 41.56 -45.73
CA ARG A 9 -35.87 41.98 -44.97
C ARG A 9 -35.78 41.49 -43.52
N PHE A 10 -36.39 40.35 -43.16
CA PHE A 10 -36.25 39.79 -41.80
C PHE A 10 -35.93 38.29 -41.77
N ILE A 11 -35.16 37.79 -42.75
CA ILE A 11 -34.76 36.37 -42.80
C ILE A 11 -33.26 36.11 -42.52
N PRO A 12 -32.28 37.06 -42.53
CA PRO A 12 -30.90 36.66 -42.23
C PRO A 12 -30.53 36.71 -40.74
N VAL A 13 -31.44 37.09 -39.82
CA VAL A 13 -31.09 37.18 -38.37
C VAL A 13 -31.48 35.91 -37.60
N ALA A 14 -32.47 35.14 -38.07
CA ALA A 14 -32.90 33.92 -37.38
C ALA A 14 -31.96 32.72 -37.58
N ILE A 15 -31.08 32.73 -38.59
CA ILE A 15 -30.13 31.64 -38.88
C ILE A 15 -28.82 31.79 -38.09
N LEU A 16 -28.51 32.97 -37.55
CA LEU A 16 -27.29 33.17 -36.76
C LEU A 16 -27.41 32.77 -35.28
N CYS A 17 -28.61 32.47 -34.78
CA CYS A 17 -28.83 32.08 -33.38
C CYS A 17 -28.98 30.56 -33.15
N SER A 18 -28.87 29.73 -34.19
CA SER A 18 -29.01 28.27 -34.08
C SER A 18 -27.67 27.51 -34.04
N LEU A 19 -26.54 28.22 -33.92
CA LEU A 19 -25.19 27.64 -33.88
C LEU A 19 -24.59 27.54 -32.45
N SER A 20 -25.37 27.84 -31.41
CA SER A 20 -24.90 27.86 -30.03
C SER A 20 -25.19 26.59 -29.22
N VAL A 21 -25.51 25.46 -29.85
CA VAL A 21 -25.73 24.20 -29.14
C VAL A 21 -24.93 23.08 -29.82
N LEU A 22 -24.23 22.30 -29.00
CA LEU A 22 -23.24 21.25 -29.32
C LEU A 22 -21.77 21.69 -29.34
N GLY A 23 -21.41 22.65 -28.49
CA GLY A 23 -20.11 22.55 -27.83
C GLY A 23 -20.17 21.36 -26.87
N PHE A 24 -19.88 20.15 -27.36
CA PHE A 24 -19.49 19.07 -26.45
C PHE A 24 -18.28 19.60 -25.70
N ALA A 25 -18.40 19.80 -24.38
CA ALA A 25 -17.24 19.77 -23.53
C ALA A 25 -16.65 18.37 -23.75
N GLN A 26 -15.64 18.26 -24.61
CA GLN A 26 -14.74 17.12 -24.52
C GLN A 26 -14.16 17.27 -23.13
N ALA A 27 -14.61 16.42 -22.19
CA ALA A 27 -13.87 16.20 -20.98
C ALA A 27 -12.51 15.72 -21.49
N ASP A 28 -11.52 16.61 -21.46
CA ASP A 28 -10.15 16.26 -21.81
C ASP A 28 -9.80 15.11 -20.87
N SER A 29 -9.65 13.91 -21.43
CA SER A 29 -9.42 12.66 -20.70
C SER A 29 -7.98 12.56 -20.20
N THR A 30 -7.31 13.70 -20.04
CA THR A 30 -5.91 13.80 -19.68
C THR A 30 -5.70 13.71 -18.18
N SER A 31 -6.76 13.80 -17.37
CA SER A 31 -6.69 13.66 -15.91
C SER A 31 -7.69 12.67 -15.36
N ILE A 32 -7.28 11.92 -14.34
CA ILE A 32 -8.14 11.00 -13.58
C ILE A 32 -8.12 11.40 -12.10
N PRO A 33 -9.24 11.88 -11.54
CA PRO A 33 -9.38 12.09 -10.10
C PRO A 33 -9.75 10.78 -9.40
N PHE A 34 -9.10 10.49 -8.29
CA PHE A 34 -9.47 9.37 -7.42
C PHE A 34 -10.16 9.89 -6.17
N VAL A 35 -11.48 9.75 -6.15
CA VAL A 35 -12.33 10.19 -5.05
C VAL A 35 -13.18 9.02 -4.58
N ALA A 36 -13.19 8.79 -3.28
CA ALA A 36 -14.06 7.81 -2.66
C ALA A 36 -15.49 8.35 -2.56
N TYR A 37 -16.46 7.55 -3.01
CA TYR A 37 -17.89 7.83 -2.91
C TYR A 37 -18.59 6.76 -2.09
N TRP A 38 -18.10 6.54 -0.87
CA TRP A 38 -18.59 5.50 0.02
C TRP A 38 -19.76 6.00 0.87
N SER A 39 -20.70 5.12 1.17
CA SER A 39 -21.81 5.38 2.10
C SER A 39 -21.69 4.48 3.33
N LYS A 40 -22.20 4.97 4.47
CA LYS A 40 -22.30 4.15 5.68
C LYS A 40 -23.07 2.86 5.38
N GLY A 41 -22.49 1.73 5.73
CA GLY A 41 -23.04 0.40 5.49
C GLY A 41 -22.60 -0.24 4.18
N ASP A 42 -21.86 0.46 3.31
CA ASP A 42 -21.26 -0.15 2.13
C ASP A 42 -20.28 -1.25 2.53
N THR A 43 -20.34 -2.36 1.79
CA THR A 43 -19.48 -3.52 2.01
C THR A 43 -18.85 -3.99 0.71
N TYR A 44 -17.55 -4.25 0.74
CA TYR A 44 -16.81 -4.85 -0.38
C TYR A 44 -16.05 -6.08 0.10
N THR A 45 -15.90 -7.06 -0.79
CA THR A 45 -15.10 -8.26 -0.53
C THR A 45 -13.92 -8.28 -1.48
N PHE A 46 -12.72 -8.31 -0.92
CA PHE A 46 -11.48 -8.35 -1.68
C PHE A 46 -10.84 -9.73 -1.56
N ARG A 47 -10.32 -10.24 -2.68
CA ARG A 47 -9.38 -11.37 -2.66
C ARG A 47 -7.97 -10.80 -2.78
N VAL A 48 -7.20 -10.93 -1.71
CA VAL A 48 -5.80 -10.53 -1.69
C VAL A 48 -4.94 -11.74 -1.98
N THR A 49 -4.03 -11.64 -2.95
CA THR A 49 -3.09 -12.70 -3.32
C THR A 49 -1.67 -12.17 -3.24
N LYS A 50 -0.83 -12.85 -2.46
CA LYS A 50 0.59 -12.59 -2.30
C LYS A 50 1.35 -13.66 -3.06
N LEU A 51 2.14 -13.23 -4.05
CA LEU A 51 3.05 -14.11 -4.78
C LEU A 51 4.47 -13.88 -4.27
N LYS A 52 5.16 -14.95 -3.90
CA LYS A 52 6.56 -14.91 -3.47
C LYS A 52 7.39 -15.81 -4.37
N LYS A 53 8.16 -15.17 -5.25
CA LYS A 53 9.10 -15.83 -6.14
C LYS A 53 10.53 -15.49 -5.74
N GLN A 54 11.42 -16.47 -5.79
CA GLN A 54 12.84 -16.29 -5.49
C GLN A 54 13.68 -16.91 -6.60
N TRP A 55 14.75 -16.22 -7.00
CA TRP A 55 15.72 -16.74 -7.96
C TRP A 55 17.11 -16.80 -7.34
N ARG A 56 17.90 -17.81 -7.72
CA ARG A 56 19.32 -17.91 -7.42
C ARG A 56 20.03 -18.34 -8.69
N SER A 57 20.98 -17.53 -9.15
CA SER A 57 21.71 -17.78 -10.41
C SER A 57 20.75 -18.04 -11.58
N ASP A 58 19.77 -17.16 -11.74
CA ASP A 58 18.71 -17.19 -12.76
C ASP A 58 17.76 -18.41 -12.71
N GLN A 59 17.94 -19.33 -11.75
CA GLN A 59 17.01 -20.42 -11.50
C GLN A 59 15.99 -20.04 -10.43
N GLN A 60 14.70 -20.23 -10.73
CA GLN A 60 13.64 -20.03 -9.75
C GLN A 60 13.76 -21.10 -8.65
N THR A 61 14.01 -20.66 -7.42
CA THR A 61 14.21 -21.51 -6.23
C THR A 61 12.98 -21.54 -5.31
N LYS A 62 12.04 -20.62 -5.50
CA LYS A 62 10.79 -20.55 -4.73
C LYS A 62 9.69 -19.95 -5.59
N ASP A 63 8.50 -20.52 -5.51
CA ASP A 63 7.27 -20.02 -6.14
C ASP A 63 6.10 -20.36 -5.22
N ASP A 64 5.88 -19.48 -4.25
CA ASP A 64 4.81 -19.63 -3.29
C ASP A 64 3.72 -18.61 -3.58
N SER A 65 2.48 -18.98 -3.27
CA SER A 65 1.36 -18.05 -3.22
C SER A 65 0.60 -18.23 -1.93
N SER A 66 0.14 -17.12 -1.35
CA SER A 66 -0.89 -17.14 -0.32
C SER A 66 -2.01 -16.21 -0.73
N SER A 67 -3.24 -16.58 -0.40
CA SER A 67 -4.41 -15.75 -0.67
C SER A 67 -5.32 -15.74 0.54
N TYR A 68 -5.95 -14.60 0.78
CA TYR A 68 -6.97 -14.47 1.80
C TYR A 68 -8.11 -13.57 1.30
N THR A 69 -9.26 -13.68 1.96
CA THR A 69 -10.41 -12.82 1.68
C THR A 69 -10.51 -11.77 2.77
N ALA A 70 -10.66 -10.52 2.37
CA ALA A 70 -10.89 -9.38 3.25
C ALA A 70 -12.29 -8.81 3.04
N SER A 71 -12.91 -8.39 4.13
CA SER A 71 -14.16 -7.64 4.13
C SER A 71 -13.86 -6.20 4.49
N PHE A 72 -14.24 -5.29 3.60
CA PHE A 72 -14.25 -3.85 3.83
C PHE A 72 -15.67 -3.44 4.20
N LEU A 73 -15.85 -2.78 5.34
CA LEU A 73 -17.14 -2.25 5.80
C LEU A 73 -16.97 -0.78 6.15
N VAL A 74 -17.78 0.08 5.54
CA VAL A 74 -17.89 1.49 5.94
C VAL A 74 -18.76 1.57 7.19
N MET A 75 -18.12 1.70 8.35
CA MET A 75 -18.81 1.78 9.64
C MET A 75 -19.54 3.11 9.81
N ASP A 76 -18.93 4.19 9.32
CA ASP A 76 -19.48 5.53 9.36
C ASP A 76 -18.98 6.38 8.20
N SER A 77 -19.78 7.36 7.80
CA SER A 77 -19.47 8.32 6.75
C SER A 77 -19.96 9.69 7.21
N THR A 78 -19.06 10.67 7.16
CA THR A 78 -19.32 12.07 7.50
C THR A 78 -18.92 12.95 6.32
N GLU A 79 -19.21 14.24 6.39
CA GLU A 79 -18.79 15.20 5.35
C GLU A 79 -17.26 15.26 5.15
N SER A 80 -16.47 14.86 6.15
CA SER A 80 -15.00 15.03 6.15
C SER A 80 -14.21 13.73 6.29
N SER A 81 -14.86 12.59 6.45
CA SER A 81 -14.15 11.32 6.68
C SER A 81 -15.02 10.08 6.54
N TYR A 82 -14.35 8.96 6.26
CA TYR A 82 -14.91 7.62 6.40
C TYR A 82 -14.22 6.88 7.55
N ARG A 83 -15.01 6.12 8.30
CA ARG A 83 -14.51 5.16 9.29
C ARG A 83 -14.76 3.76 8.77
N ILE A 84 -13.69 3.00 8.57
CA ILE A 84 -13.73 1.73 7.86
C ILE A 84 -13.23 0.61 8.76
N LYS A 85 -13.89 -0.54 8.67
CA LYS A 85 -13.42 -1.81 9.21
C LYS A 85 -12.93 -2.71 8.09
N TRP A 86 -11.66 -3.10 8.17
CA TRP A 86 -11.06 -4.13 7.34
C TRP A 86 -10.88 -5.41 8.15
N SER A 87 -11.69 -6.42 7.85
CA SER A 87 -11.68 -7.71 8.53
C SER A 87 -11.11 -8.78 7.62
N PHE A 88 -10.17 -9.58 8.11
CA PHE A 88 -9.62 -10.69 7.35
C PHE A 88 -9.19 -11.83 8.26
N LYS A 89 -9.07 -13.02 7.67
CA LYS A 89 -8.54 -14.20 8.34
C LYS A 89 -7.12 -14.48 7.86
N MET A 90 -6.16 -14.36 8.77
CA MET A 90 -4.76 -14.74 8.55
C MET A 90 -4.60 -16.25 8.72
N ASN A 91 -3.73 -16.87 7.92
CA ASN A 91 -3.33 -18.26 8.12
C ASN A 91 -1.94 -18.28 8.75
N VAL A 92 -1.89 -17.99 10.05
CA VAL A 92 -0.62 -17.80 10.80
C VAL A 92 0.35 -18.97 10.60
N ILE A 93 -0.16 -20.18 10.45
CA ILE A 93 0.65 -21.38 10.23
C ILE A 93 1.33 -21.35 8.86
N ALA A 94 0.55 -21.15 7.79
CA ALA A 94 1.10 -21.12 6.44
C ALA A 94 1.94 -19.87 6.19
N ASP A 95 1.46 -18.71 6.65
CA ASP A 95 2.09 -17.41 6.39
C ASP A 95 3.46 -17.28 7.05
N PHE A 96 3.66 -17.91 8.22
CA PHE A 96 4.92 -17.90 8.96
C PHE A 96 5.72 -19.21 8.86
N GLY A 97 5.23 -20.21 8.10
CA GLY A 97 5.91 -21.50 7.92
C GLY A 97 6.08 -22.27 9.25
N LEU A 98 5.07 -22.21 10.11
CA LEU A 98 5.09 -22.82 11.44
C LEU A 98 4.58 -24.26 11.42
N PRO A 99 5.00 -25.11 12.38
CA PRO A 99 4.49 -26.48 12.51
C PRO A 99 2.99 -26.47 12.84
N ALA A 100 2.23 -27.50 12.42
CA ALA A 100 0.77 -27.54 12.58
C ALA A 100 0.33 -27.53 14.06
N GLU A 101 1.17 -28.06 14.94
CA GLU A 101 1.03 -28.09 16.39
C GLU A 101 0.96 -26.67 16.98
N ALA A 102 1.50 -25.67 16.29
CA ALA A 102 1.41 -24.26 16.65
C ALA A 102 -0.01 -23.70 16.55
N ARG A 103 -0.90 -24.35 15.77
CA ARG A 103 -2.23 -23.82 15.45
C ARG A 103 -3.09 -23.58 16.68
N GLN A 104 -3.08 -24.49 17.64
CA GLN A 104 -3.89 -24.33 18.85
C GLN A 104 -3.50 -23.04 19.60
N MET A 105 -2.19 -22.80 19.74
CA MET A 105 -1.64 -21.62 20.42
C MET A 105 -1.92 -20.32 19.65
N LEU A 106 -1.76 -20.35 18.32
CA LEU A 106 -1.79 -19.14 17.48
C LEU A 106 -3.16 -18.85 16.86
N SER A 107 -4.14 -19.74 17.01
CA SER A 107 -5.49 -19.57 16.44
C SER A 107 -6.18 -18.27 16.87
N LYS A 108 -5.87 -17.77 18.07
CA LYS A 108 -6.37 -16.48 18.58
C LYS A 108 -5.92 -15.27 17.77
N TYR A 109 -4.87 -15.38 16.97
CA TYR A 109 -4.36 -14.32 16.09
C TYR A 109 -4.86 -14.45 14.64
N GLU A 110 -5.68 -15.47 14.31
CA GLU A 110 -6.16 -15.68 12.94
C GLU A 110 -7.19 -14.63 12.51
N ASN A 111 -8.07 -14.19 13.41
CA ASN A 111 -9.11 -13.21 13.09
C ASN A 111 -8.58 -11.81 13.36
N ASN A 112 -8.51 -10.99 12.31
CA ASN A 112 -7.97 -9.64 12.40
C ASN A 112 -9.04 -8.63 11.99
N GLU A 113 -9.19 -7.58 12.78
CA GLU A 113 -10.03 -6.43 12.48
C GLU A 113 -9.21 -5.15 12.63
N ILE A 114 -9.07 -4.43 11.52
CA ILE A 114 -8.40 -3.13 11.48
C ILE A 114 -9.48 -2.08 11.38
N ILE A 115 -9.50 -1.13 12.31
CA ILE A 115 -10.37 0.02 12.27
C ILE A 115 -9.52 1.22 11.93
N TYR A 116 -9.83 1.87 10.82
CA TYR A 116 -9.02 2.96 10.31
C TYR A 116 -9.90 4.06 9.73
N ARG A 117 -9.30 5.23 9.55
CA ARG A 117 -9.96 6.44 9.08
C ARG A 117 -9.32 6.90 7.78
N THR A 118 -10.16 7.45 6.90
CA THR A 118 -9.74 8.20 5.73
C THR A 118 -10.30 9.62 5.80
N ASN A 119 -9.81 10.53 4.95
CA ASN A 119 -10.53 11.77 4.67
C ASN A 119 -11.73 11.51 3.73
N GLU A 120 -12.43 12.57 3.35
CA GLU A 120 -13.58 12.56 2.45
C GLU A 120 -13.25 12.12 1.02
N LEU A 121 -12.00 12.24 0.59
CA LEU A 121 -11.53 11.80 -0.72
C LEU A 121 -11.10 10.33 -0.73
N GLY A 122 -11.00 9.70 0.44
CA GLY A 122 -10.55 8.31 0.59
C GLY A 122 -9.07 8.14 0.87
N GLU A 123 -8.32 9.23 1.10
CA GLU A 123 -6.91 9.16 1.53
C GLU A 123 -6.81 8.55 2.92
N PHE A 124 -5.90 7.60 3.09
CA PHE A 124 -5.62 7.01 4.39
C PHE A 124 -5.12 8.05 5.39
N VAL A 125 -5.72 8.09 6.58
CA VAL A 125 -5.32 9.02 7.65
C VAL A 125 -4.61 8.27 8.78
N GLU A 126 -5.25 7.25 9.34
CA GLU A 126 -4.67 6.50 10.47
C GLU A 126 -5.40 5.18 10.73
N ILE A 127 -4.71 4.25 11.38
CA ILE A 127 -5.33 3.12 12.09
C ILE A 127 -5.69 3.55 13.51
N GLU A 128 -6.97 3.50 13.85
CA GLU A 128 -7.49 3.91 15.15
C GLU A 128 -7.15 2.88 16.25
N ASN A 129 -7.22 1.59 15.93
CA ASN A 129 -6.98 0.49 16.88
C ASN A 129 -5.53 -0.03 16.85
N TRP A 130 -4.57 0.81 16.47
CA TRP A 130 -3.17 0.40 16.24
C TRP A 130 -2.49 -0.17 17.49
N GLU A 131 -2.83 0.31 18.69
CA GLU A 131 -2.25 -0.16 19.96
C GLU A 131 -2.60 -1.63 20.24
N ALA A 132 -3.84 -2.02 19.96
CA ALA A 132 -4.31 -3.39 20.12
C ALA A 132 -3.60 -4.30 19.12
N LEU A 133 -3.53 -3.89 17.85
CA LEU A 133 -2.85 -4.61 16.78
C LEU A 133 -1.34 -4.76 17.08
N SER A 134 -0.70 -3.69 17.54
CA SER A 134 0.70 -3.68 18.01
C SER A 134 0.91 -4.72 19.11
N LYS A 135 0.05 -4.71 20.13
CA LYS A 135 0.13 -5.66 21.24
C LYS A 135 -0.01 -7.09 20.75
N ASP A 136 -1.02 -7.39 19.94
CA ASP A 136 -1.28 -8.74 19.43
C ASP A 136 -0.13 -9.27 18.57
N MET A 137 0.45 -8.43 17.70
CA MET A 137 1.63 -8.80 16.93
C MET A 137 2.83 -9.11 17.82
N ARG A 138 3.13 -8.26 18.81
CA ARG A 138 4.27 -8.48 19.72
C ARG A 138 4.08 -9.74 20.56
N ASP A 139 2.87 -10.01 21.04
CA ASP A 139 2.57 -11.22 21.81
C ASP A 139 2.65 -12.48 20.94
N MET A 140 2.16 -12.42 19.70
CA MET A 140 2.34 -13.48 18.70
C MET A 140 3.83 -13.78 18.46
N TYR A 141 4.67 -12.76 18.24
CA TYR A 141 6.11 -12.96 18.05
C TYR A 141 6.77 -13.63 19.27
N ARG A 142 6.43 -13.21 20.49
CA ARG A 142 6.95 -13.81 21.72
C ARG A 142 6.56 -15.28 21.84
N GLU A 143 5.31 -15.61 21.54
CA GLU A 143 4.81 -17.00 21.57
C GLU A 143 5.50 -17.88 20.51
N VAL A 144 5.71 -17.34 19.31
CA VAL A 144 6.46 -18.03 18.24
C VAL A 144 7.91 -18.27 18.65
N ILE A 145 8.59 -17.28 19.25
CA ILE A 145 9.97 -17.44 19.73
C ILE A 145 10.04 -18.51 20.83
N ASP A 146 9.13 -18.47 21.80
CA ASP A 146 9.06 -19.44 22.88
C ASP A 146 8.85 -20.87 22.38
N MET A 147 8.06 -21.02 21.32
CA MET A 147 7.84 -22.29 20.64
C MET A 147 9.10 -22.77 19.91
N ILE A 148 9.70 -21.93 19.08
CA ILE A 148 10.91 -22.28 18.31
C ILE A 148 12.06 -22.66 19.25
N ALA A 149 12.24 -21.92 20.34
CA ALA A 149 13.29 -22.21 21.34
C ALA A 149 13.10 -23.59 21.99
N LYS A 150 11.85 -23.97 22.29
CA LYS A 150 11.52 -25.29 22.87
C LYS A 150 11.71 -26.43 21.86
N ASP A 151 11.21 -26.26 20.65
CA ASP A 151 11.20 -27.30 19.62
C ASP A 151 12.60 -27.56 19.04
N ARG A 152 13.31 -26.50 18.67
CA ARG A 152 14.60 -26.61 17.97
C ARG A 152 15.81 -26.62 18.89
N LYS A 153 15.61 -26.58 20.21
CA LYS A 153 16.68 -26.45 21.23
C LYS A 153 17.66 -25.30 20.93
N VAL A 154 17.17 -24.25 20.29
CA VAL A 154 17.96 -23.05 20.01
C VAL A 154 18.00 -22.21 21.27
N ASP A 155 19.13 -21.54 21.52
CA ASP A 155 19.27 -20.60 22.63
C ASP A 155 18.19 -19.50 22.53
N LYS A 156 17.27 -19.51 23.51
CA LYS A 156 16.18 -18.56 23.63
C LYS A 156 16.69 -17.12 23.76
N GLN A 157 17.80 -16.91 24.49
CA GLN A 157 18.37 -15.58 24.68
C GLN A 157 18.92 -15.04 23.36
N LEU A 158 19.58 -15.89 22.57
CA LEU A 158 20.05 -15.53 21.24
C LEU A 158 18.86 -15.18 20.33
N LEU A 159 17.85 -16.04 20.24
CA LEU A 159 16.63 -15.79 19.43
C LEU A 159 15.93 -14.50 19.83
N ASN A 160 15.74 -14.26 21.13
CA ASN A 160 15.15 -13.03 21.63
C ASN A 160 15.97 -11.82 21.17
N SER A 161 17.30 -11.84 21.34
CA SER A 161 18.15 -10.72 20.95
C SER A 161 18.16 -10.46 19.44
N THR A 162 18.08 -11.52 18.62
CA THR A 162 18.03 -11.40 17.15
C THR A 162 16.68 -10.87 16.67
N MET A 163 15.57 -11.25 17.32
CA MET A 163 14.23 -10.84 16.93
C MET A 163 13.79 -9.51 17.55
N GLN A 164 14.46 -9.06 18.61
CA GLN A 164 14.09 -7.86 19.36
C GLN A 164 13.88 -6.61 18.46
N PRO A 165 14.75 -6.29 17.48
CA PRO A 165 14.55 -5.11 16.64
C PRO A 165 13.24 -5.15 15.83
N PHE A 166 12.78 -6.34 15.43
CA PHE A 166 11.51 -6.52 14.73
C PHE A 166 10.32 -6.37 15.67
N ILE A 167 10.43 -6.87 16.91
CA ILE A 167 9.38 -6.72 17.94
C ILE A 167 9.24 -5.25 18.35
N GLU A 168 10.38 -4.54 18.46
CA GLU A 168 10.44 -3.12 18.81
C GLU A 168 9.89 -2.24 17.69
N ALA A 169 10.07 -2.61 16.43
CA ALA A 169 9.48 -1.87 15.31
C ALA A 169 7.96 -1.69 15.49
N PHE A 170 7.24 -2.72 15.94
CA PHE A 170 5.79 -2.64 16.18
C PHE A 170 5.38 -1.79 17.39
N GLN A 171 6.30 -1.09 18.07
CA GLN A 171 5.96 -0.18 19.18
C GLN A 171 5.43 1.17 18.70
N SER A 172 5.67 1.57 17.45
CA SER A 172 5.16 2.83 16.90
C SER A 172 3.94 2.63 16.02
N LYS A 173 3.08 3.65 15.97
CA LYS A 173 1.90 3.70 15.12
C LYS A 173 2.29 3.61 13.65
N GLU A 174 3.27 4.40 13.25
CA GLU A 174 3.79 4.46 11.89
C GLU A 174 4.26 3.07 11.41
N ALA A 175 4.84 2.27 12.31
CA ALA A 175 5.27 0.93 11.96
C ALA A 175 4.15 -0.09 11.82
N VAL A 176 3.13 -0.01 12.66
CA VAL A 176 1.93 -0.83 12.49
C VAL A 176 1.29 -0.51 11.14
N GLU A 177 1.15 0.78 10.81
CA GLU A 177 0.51 1.23 9.56
C GLU A 177 1.31 0.83 8.31
N GLN A 178 2.64 0.93 8.36
CA GLN A 178 3.51 0.67 7.20
C GLN A 178 3.87 -0.83 7.02
N LEU A 179 4.11 -1.58 8.10
CA LEU A 179 4.61 -2.95 8.00
C LEU A 179 3.50 -4.01 7.99
N ALA A 180 2.52 -3.87 8.88
CA ALA A 180 1.51 -4.91 9.05
C ALA A 180 0.42 -4.83 7.97
N PHE A 181 0.12 -3.62 7.51
CA PHE A 181 -1.07 -3.36 6.68
C PHE A 181 -0.74 -2.56 5.41
N LYS A 182 0.43 -2.81 4.82
CA LYS A 182 0.88 -2.20 3.55
C LYS A 182 -0.12 -2.29 2.40
N GLU A 183 -1.04 -3.27 2.45
CA GLU A 183 -2.09 -3.44 1.45
C GLU A 183 -3.16 -2.34 1.55
N LEU A 184 -3.43 -1.82 2.75
CA LEU A 184 -4.29 -0.65 2.91
C LEU A 184 -3.63 0.60 2.33
N GLN A 185 -2.33 0.77 2.57
CA GLN A 185 -1.57 1.87 1.94
C GLN A 185 -1.61 1.76 0.42
N LEU A 186 -1.45 0.55 -0.13
CA LEU A 186 -1.55 0.32 -1.57
C LEU A 186 -2.95 0.63 -2.13
N PHE A 187 -3.99 0.19 -1.42
CA PHE A 187 -5.38 0.41 -1.83
C PHE A 187 -5.77 1.89 -1.77
N HIS A 188 -5.32 2.60 -0.74
CA HIS A 188 -5.64 4.02 -0.54
C HIS A 188 -4.71 4.97 -1.29
N PHE A 189 -3.57 4.50 -1.80
CA PHE A 189 -2.55 5.30 -2.47
C PHE A 189 -3.07 6.28 -3.53
N PRO A 190 -3.99 5.91 -4.44
CA PRO A 190 -4.37 6.83 -5.50
C PRO A 190 -5.37 7.91 -5.04
N PHE A 191 -6.10 7.68 -3.94
CA PHE A 191 -7.16 8.58 -3.51
C PHE A 191 -6.64 9.96 -3.12
N GLY A 192 -7.48 10.99 -3.30
CA GLY A 192 -7.15 12.39 -2.98
C GLY A 192 -6.29 13.12 -4.01
N VAL A 193 -5.86 12.42 -5.05
CA VAL A 193 -5.01 12.98 -6.11
C VAL A 193 -5.75 12.94 -7.45
N GLU A 194 -5.55 14.00 -8.23
CA GLU A 194 -5.87 14.04 -9.65
C GLU A 194 -4.59 13.85 -10.46
N PHE A 195 -4.51 12.76 -11.22
CA PHE A 195 -3.32 12.44 -11.99
C PHE A 195 -3.49 12.79 -13.46
N ASN A 196 -2.50 13.50 -14.02
CA ASN A 196 -2.37 13.62 -15.47
C ASN A 196 -1.86 12.30 -16.06
N VAL A 197 -2.64 11.67 -16.93
CA VAL A 197 -2.35 10.34 -17.51
C VAL A 197 -1.27 10.38 -18.58
N SER A 198 -0.96 11.55 -19.14
CA SER A 198 -0.01 11.70 -20.25
C SER A 198 1.44 11.87 -19.80
N ASP A 199 1.65 12.18 -18.52
CA ASP A 199 2.96 12.50 -17.96
C ASP A 199 3.44 11.42 -16.99
N THR A 200 4.75 11.21 -16.94
CA THR A 200 5.37 10.44 -15.84
C THR A 200 5.60 11.38 -14.67
N LEU A 201 4.94 11.12 -13.54
CA LEU A 201 5.15 11.87 -12.32
C LEU A 201 6.44 11.37 -11.64
N GLN A 202 7.43 12.25 -11.52
CA GLN A 202 8.67 11.99 -10.79
C GLN A 202 8.71 12.80 -9.49
N TYR A 203 9.05 12.15 -8.39
CA TYR A 203 9.19 12.81 -7.08
C TYR A 203 10.19 12.10 -6.18
N GLU A 204 10.79 12.86 -5.26
CA GLU A 204 11.56 12.32 -4.14
C GLU A 204 10.59 11.92 -3.02
N GLU A 205 10.82 10.77 -2.42
CA GLU A 205 10.08 10.28 -1.26
C GLU A 205 11.08 9.93 -0.15
N GLU A 206 10.69 10.19 1.09
CA GLU A 206 11.43 9.74 2.27
C GLU A 206 10.65 8.62 2.94
N LEU A 207 11.21 7.41 2.94
CA LEU A 207 10.62 6.28 3.66
C LEU A 207 11.07 6.30 5.11
N PRO A 208 10.16 6.12 6.08
CA PRO A 208 10.55 6.01 7.48
C PRO A 208 11.46 4.79 7.68
N ASN A 209 12.54 4.97 8.46
CA ASN A 209 13.37 3.86 8.89
C ASN A 209 12.72 3.13 10.06
N MET A 210 12.11 1.99 9.76
CA MET A 210 11.30 1.22 10.70
C MET A 210 12.09 0.61 11.87
N PHE A 211 13.42 0.57 11.76
CA PHE A 211 14.29 0.09 12.82
C PHE A 211 14.94 1.24 13.58
N GLY A 212 14.51 2.49 13.34
CA GLY A 212 15.07 3.71 13.91
C GLY A 212 16.32 4.18 13.18
N GLY A 213 16.51 5.50 13.11
CA GLY A 213 17.57 6.16 12.36
C GLY A 213 16.99 7.22 11.42
N ALA A 214 17.83 7.73 10.50
CA ALA A 214 17.37 8.65 9.47
C ALA A 214 16.42 7.96 8.47
N PRO A 215 15.47 8.69 7.87
CA PRO A 215 14.68 8.20 6.73
C PRO A 215 15.55 7.74 5.56
N ILE A 216 14.98 6.91 4.70
CA ILE A 216 15.64 6.38 3.51
C ILE A 216 15.07 7.11 2.30
N LYS A 217 15.91 7.84 1.58
CA LYS A 217 15.48 8.56 0.37
C LYS A 217 15.22 7.60 -0.77
N GLY A 218 14.26 7.94 -1.62
CA GLY A 218 13.96 7.22 -2.85
C GLY A 218 13.50 8.16 -3.95
N ILE A 219 13.85 7.81 -5.19
CA ILE A 219 13.31 8.49 -6.38
C ILE A 219 12.21 7.61 -6.96
N SER A 220 11.00 8.15 -7.03
CA SER A 220 9.82 7.46 -7.52
C SER A 220 9.38 7.99 -8.88
N HIS A 221 8.90 7.08 -9.74
CA HIS A 221 8.24 7.40 -11.00
C HIS A 221 6.87 6.73 -11.01
N LEU A 222 5.83 7.47 -11.39
CA LEU A 222 4.48 6.95 -11.57
C LEU A 222 4.01 7.26 -12.99
N PHE A 223 3.45 6.25 -13.66
CA PHE A 223 2.91 6.38 -15.01
C PHE A 223 1.73 5.42 -15.22
N PHE A 224 0.77 5.82 -16.04
CA PHE A 224 -0.38 4.98 -16.40
C PHE A 224 0.01 3.95 -17.46
N ASN A 225 -0.47 2.72 -17.30
CA ASN A 225 -0.30 1.67 -18.31
C ASN A 225 -1.53 1.59 -19.22
N ASP A 226 -2.73 1.63 -18.62
CA ASP A 226 -4.00 1.49 -19.32
C ASP A 226 -5.01 2.48 -18.71
N VAL A 227 -5.82 3.12 -19.56
CA VAL A 227 -6.91 4.01 -19.14
C VAL A 227 -8.13 3.74 -20.03
N ASP A 228 -9.24 3.37 -19.40
CA ASP A 228 -10.56 3.20 -20.01
C ASP A 228 -11.60 3.89 -19.14
N VAL A 229 -11.80 5.17 -19.42
CA VAL A 229 -12.76 6.03 -18.70
C VAL A 229 -14.19 5.52 -18.85
N SER A 230 -14.52 4.92 -20.00
CA SER A 230 -15.85 4.37 -20.29
C SER A 230 -16.22 3.20 -19.37
N ASN A 231 -15.24 2.39 -18.96
CA ASN A 231 -15.42 1.26 -18.06
C ASN A 231 -14.97 1.56 -16.62
N TYR A 232 -14.66 2.82 -16.29
CA TYR A 232 -14.13 3.23 -14.98
C TYR A 232 -12.91 2.39 -14.56
N TYR A 233 -12.02 2.13 -15.53
CA TYR A 233 -10.85 1.30 -15.34
C TYR A 233 -9.59 2.08 -15.68
N CYS A 234 -8.58 1.94 -14.85
CA CYS A 234 -7.22 2.31 -15.17
C CYS A 234 -6.25 1.38 -14.45
N SER A 235 -5.03 1.26 -14.97
CA SER A 235 -3.93 0.69 -14.22
C SER A 235 -2.71 1.58 -14.34
N PHE A 236 -1.92 1.66 -13.28
CA PHE A 236 -0.70 2.45 -13.27
C PHE A 236 0.43 1.71 -12.54
N THR A 237 1.64 2.08 -12.90
CA THR A 237 2.85 1.52 -12.33
C THR A 237 3.59 2.62 -11.60
N ARG A 238 4.01 2.31 -10.38
CA ARG A 238 4.94 3.09 -9.60
C ARG A 238 6.23 2.32 -9.44
N THR A 239 7.34 2.89 -9.90
CA THR A 239 8.68 2.38 -9.62
C THR A 239 9.37 3.29 -8.62
N MET A 240 10.22 2.73 -7.77
CA MET A 240 11.02 3.49 -6.81
C MET A 240 12.39 2.86 -6.69
N ARG A 241 13.43 3.70 -6.71
CA ARG A 241 14.81 3.31 -6.43
C ARG A 241 15.25 3.98 -5.14
N LEU A 242 15.63 3.18 -4.13
CA LEU A 242 16.15 3.70 -2.88
C LEU A 242 17.58 4.19 -3.03
N ASP A 243 17.94 5.20 -2.24
CA ASP A 243 19.31 5.67 -2.12
C ASP A 243 20.19 4.54 -1.56
N PRO A 244 21.25 4.14 -2.26
CA PRO A 244 22.11 3.02 -1.84
C PRO A 244 22.83 3.27 -0.51
N ASP A 245 23.18 4.52 -0.20
CA ASP A 245 23.97 4.86 0.99
C ASP A 245 23.07 4.90 2.24
N ASP A 246 21.87 5.48 2.12
CA ASP A 246 20.85 5.42 3.17
C ASP A 246 20.46 3.96 3.46
N THR A 247 20.23 3.18 2.40
CA THR A 247 19.89 1.75 2.51
C THR A 247 21.00 0.96 3.20
N ARG A 248 22.27 1.21 2.83
CA ARG A 248 23.42 0.55 3.45
C ARG A 248 23.53 0.91 4.93
N THR A 249 23.29 2.17 5.27
CA THR A 249 23.30 2.65 6.66
C THR A 249 22.22 1.94 7.48
N MET A 250 20.98 1.92 6.97
CA MET A 250 19.86 1.20 7.60
C MET A 250 20.18 -0.28 7.83
N LEU A 251 20.69 -1.00 6.81
CA LEU A 251 21.05 -2.41 6.93
C LEU A 251 22.15 -2.62 7.97
N THR A 252 23.22 -1.81 7.92
CA THR A 252 24.35 -1.91 8.86
C THR A 252 23.88 -1.73 10.30
N ASP A 253 23.00 -0.75 10.55
CA ASP A 253 22.46 -0.49 11.86
C ASP A 253 21.54 -1.62 12.35
N LEU A 254 20.69 -2.17 11.46
CA LEU A 254 19.86 -3.32 11.77
C LEU A 254 20.71 -4.54 12.19
N PHE A 255 21.72 -4.91 11.40
CA PHE A 255 22.57 -6.07 11.73
C PHE A 255 23.38 -5.85 13.01
N ARG A 256 23.79 -4.62 13.31
CA ARG A 256 24.41 -4.27 14.59
C ARG A 256 23.43 -4.50 15.75
N LYS A 257 22.17 -4.06 15.62
CA LYS A 257 21.13 -4.28 16.64
C LYS A 257 20.82 -5.77 16.85
N MET A 258 20.88 -6.56 15.78
CA MET A 258 20.71 -8.01 15.82
C MET A 258 21.93 -8.77 16.38
N LYS A 259 23.04 -8.08 16.66
CA LYS A 259 24.34 -8.66 17.06
C LYS A 259 24.92 -9.62 16.01
N LEU A 260 24.67 -9.36 14.73
CA LEU A 260 25.15 -10.14 13.58
C LEU A 260 26.26 -9.41 12.81
N ASN A 261 27.03 -8.57 13.49
CA ASN A 261 27.94 -7.60 12.89
C ASN A 261 29.43 -7.95 13.05
N ASP A 262 29.79 -9.23 12.89
CA ASP A 262 31.19 -9.66 12.93
C ASP A 262 32.03 -9.08 11.78
N LYS A 263 33.35 -9.27 11.85
CA LYS A 263 34.28 -8.71 10.86
C LYS A 263 34.03 -9.22 9.45
N ASP A 264 33.66 -10.49 9.32
CA ASP A 264 33.41 -11.13 8.03
C ASP A 264 32.14 -10.56 7.40
N PHE A 265 31.10 -10.32 8.21
CA PHE A 265 29.89 -9.64 7.81
C PHE A 265 30.16 -8.20 7.36
N GLN A 266 30.95 -7.43 8.11
CA GLN A 266 31.30 -6.06 7.72
C GLN A 266 32.10 -6.02 6.40
N GLN A 267 33.01 -6.97 6.19
CA GLN A 267 33.77 -7.09 4.95
C GLN A 267 32.87 -7.48 3.77
N ALA A 268 31.95 -8.43 3.99
CA ALA A 268 30.97 -8.84 2.98
C ALA A 268 30.02 -7.70 2.61
N LEU A 269 29.49 -6.97 3.59
CA LEU A 269 28.61 -5.83 3.35
C LEU A 269 29.36 -4.70 2.64
N GLY A 270 30.58 -4.35 3.09
CA GLY A 270 31.40 -3.29 2.50
C GLY A 270 31.80 -3.52 1.04
N SER A 271 31.96 -4.79 0.63
CA SER A 271 32.25 -5.16 -0.76
C SER A 271 31.00 -5.43 -1.62
N SER A 272 29.82 -5.49 -1.00
CA SER A 272 28.56 -5.73 -1.71
C SER A 272 28.00 -4.47 -2.37
N LYS A 273 27.36 -4.64 -3.53
CA LYS A 273 26.47 -3.63 -4.13
C LYS A 273 25.06 -3.88 -3.59
N VAL A 274 24.50 -2.89 -2.91
CA VAL A 274 23.11 -2.90 -2.45
C VAL A 274 22.30 -2.02 -3.40
N ASP A 275 21.30 -2.60 -4.03
CA ASP A 275 20.41 -1.91 -4.96
C ASP A 275 18.99 -2.40 -4.69
N ILE A 276 18.13 -1.52 -4.17
CA ILE A 276 16.74 -1.84 -3.86
C ILE A 276 15.85 -1.04 -4.81
N ASN A 277 15.12 -1.79 -5.64
CA ASN A 277 14.11 -1.26 -6.51
C ASN A 277 12.76 -1.86 -6.11
N ASP A 278 11.77 -1.00 -5.95
CA ASP A 278 10.39 -1.37 -5.68
C ASP A 278 9.54 -1.07 -6.92
N THR A 279 8.58 -1.93 -7.21
CA THR A 279 7.64 -1.76 -8.32
C THR A 279 6.26 -2.19 -7.86
N LYS A 280 5.34 -1.22 -7.81
CA LYS A 280 3.94 -1.42 -7.46
C LYS A 280 3.10 -1.23 -8.72
N ARG A 281 2.30 -2.23 -9.08
CA ARG A 281 1.27 -2.13 -10.11
C ARG A 281 -0.08 -2.09 -9.42
N ILE A 282 -0.88 -1.08 -9.73
CA ILE A 282 -2.20 -0.82 -9.18
C ILE A 282 -3.20 -0.83 -10.34
#